data_AF-A0AAV3XAS6-F1
#
_entry.id   AF-A0AAV3XAS6-F1
#
_cell.length_a   1.000
_cell.length_b   1.000
_cell.length_c   1.000
_cell.angle_alpha   90.00
_cell.angle_beta   90.00
_cell.angle_gamma   90.00
#
_symmetry.space_group_name_H-M   'P 1'
#
loop_
_entity.id
_entity.type
_entity.pdbx_description
1 polymer ?
#
loop_
_entity_poly.entity_id
_entity_poly.type
_entity_poly.pdbx_seq_one_letter_code
_entity_poly.pdbx_strand_id
1 'polypeptide(L)'
;MLYIDIFLTCHNAILNGILITRQSRRDKEYHFQDWFSARLASLQATISFNFEQPGRNTYPDFRIIQNPEGYEIKGLEYPGRYKDYDSNSQVPRGFHNGITVFYVFGRYPKNADSQYPIHDLVICHGDFLNADRSYIHKNKSFRGFGSYGDILIRDRKMYVAPTPFGLLNGVEAQVTLILPADYQLDNRLVPVGQFSRIEVEQAVVGYSFDMQTNTIVPQFVTNPSANTVHNFIAYRPAILQSINALGPTVNLKSNLEQEQVMQQAEEDDSQE
;
A
#
# COMPACT_ATOMS: atom_id res chain seq x y z
N MET A 1 0.92 -19.85 7.11
CA MET A 1 1.86 -18.74 7.39
C MET A 1 1.02 -17.52 7.65
N LEU A 2 1.30 -16.77 8.71
CA LEU A 2 0.30 -15.86 9.30
C LEU A 2 -0.19 -14.78 8.31
N TYR A 3 0.69 -14.18 7.51
CA TYR A 3 0.28 -13.23 6.46
C TYR A 3 -0.66 -13.86 5.39
N ILE A 4 -0.50 -15.15 5.05
CA ILE A 4 -1.44 -15.87 4.17
C ILE A 4 -2.77 -16.06 4.90
N ASP A 5 -2.73 -16.46 6.18
CA ASP A 5 -3.92 -16.69 6.99
C ASP A 5 -4.72 -15.37 7.17
N ILE A 6 -4.05 -14.24 7.37
CA ILE A 6 -4.63 -12.89 7.43
C ILE A 6 -5.22 -12.48 6.08
N PHE A 7 -4.48 -12.65 4.98
CA PHE A 7 -4.96 -12.36 3.63
C PHE A 7 -6.23 -13.13 3.29
N LEU A 8 -6.23 -14.46 3.51
CA LEU A 8 -7.38 -15.31 3.25
C LEU A 8 -8.57 -14.97 4.17
N THR A 9 -8.32 -14.57 5.41
CA THR A 9 -9.38 -14.10 6.32
C THR A 9 -10.06 -12.83 5.78
N CYS A 10 -9.28 -11.88 5.27
CA CYS A 10 -9.83 -10.67 4.66
C CYS A 10 -10.61 -11.00 3.38
N HIS A 11 -10.07 -11.85 2.51
CA HIS A 11 -10.76 -12.32 1.31
C HIS A 11 -12.10 -12.98 1.64
N ASN A 12 -12.11 -13.94 2.56
CA ASN A 12 -13.33 -14.65 2.94
C ASN A 12 -14.36 -13.72 3.58
N ALA A 13 -13.91 -12.72 4.34
CA ALA A 13 -14.81 -11.70 4.88
C ALA A 13 -15.52 -10.89 3.78
N ILE A 14 -14.79 -10.52 2.72
CA ILE A 14 -15.36 -9.80 1.58
C ILE A 14 -16.37 -10.70 0.85
N LEU A 15 -16.00 -11.96 0.57
CA LEU A 15 -16.91 -12.92 -0.07
C LEU A 15 -18.20 -13.18 0.73
N ASN A 16 -18.09 -13.21 2.07
CA ASN A 16 -19.23 -13.39 2.96
C ASN A 16 -20.02 -12.09 3.22
N GLY A 17 -19.71 -11.01 2.50
CA GLY A 17 -20.44 -9.75 2.60
C GLY A 17 -20.26 -9.03 3.94
N ILE A 18 -19.15 -9.26 4.65
CA ILE A 18 -18.90 -8.58 5.93
C ILE A 18 -18.52 -7.12 5.67
N LEU A 19 -19.46 -6.23 5.98
CA LEU A 19 -19.37 -4.81 5.69
C LEU A 19 -18.45 -4.06 6.66
N ILE A 20 -17.82 -2.99 6.15
CA ILE A 20 -17.28 -1.92 6.99
C ILE A 20 -18.45 -1.28 7.74
N THR A 21 -18.27 -0.99 9.02
CA THR A 21 -19.24 -0.24 9.82
C THR A 21 -18.60 1.05 10.31
N ARG A 22 -19.20 2.17 9.94
CA ARG A 22 -18.77 3.50 10.37
C ARG A 22 -19.44 3.84 11.71
N GLN A 23 -18.65 3.93 12.78
CA GLN A 23 -19.18 4.18 14.13
C GLN A 23 -19.85 5.55 14.26
N SER A 24 -19.38 6.55 13.52
CA SER A 24 -20.04 7.86 13.46
C SER A 24 -19.75 8.58 12.14
N ARG A 25 -20.64 9.50 11.72
CA ARG A 25 -20.41 10.37 10.56
C ARG A 25 -19.17 11.27 10.69
N ARG A 26 -18.61 11.43 11.90
CA ARG A 26 -17.39 12.21 12.16
C ARG A 26 -16.13 11.37 12.08
N ASP A 27 -16.26 10.05 12.14
CA ASP A 27 -15.15 9.13 11.91
C ASP A 27 -14.90 9.05 10.42
N LYS A 28 -13.84 9.72 9.96
CA LYS A 28 -13.47 9.83 8.54
C LYS A 28 -12.34 8.88 8.14
N GLU A 29 -11.67 8.27 9.11
CA GLU A 29 -10.35 7.66 8.86
C GLU A 29 -10.26 6.21 9.32
N TYR A 30 -11.01 5.80 10.35
CA TYR A 30 -10.67 4.57 11.08
C TYR A 30 -11.57 3.38 10.77
N HIS A 31 -12.69 3.57 10.09
CA HIS A 31 -13.66 2.49 9.83
C HIS A 31 -13.06 1.31 9.04
N PHE A 32 -12.12 1.54 8.11
CA PHE A 32 -11.43 0.46 7.41
C PHE A 32 -10.38 -0.23 8.32
N GLN A 33 -9.69 0.54 9.17
CA GLN A 33 -8.79 0.01 10.18
C GLN A 33 -9.53 -0.86 11.21
N ASP A 34 -10.71 -0.43 11.66
CA ASP A 34 -11.59 -1.17 12.55
C ASP A 34 -12.07 -2.48 11.89
N TRP A 35 -12.44 -2.43 10.61
CA TRP A 35 -12.81 -3.63 9.86
C TRP A 35 -11.66 -4.64 9.82
N PHE A 36 -10.44 -4.18 9.55
CA PHE A 36 -9.24 -5.02 9.53
C PHE A 36 -8.91 -5.58 10.92
N SER A 37 -9.00 -4.76 11.97
CA SER A 37 -8.85 -5.19 13.37
C SER A 37 -9.80 -6.34 13.71
N ALA A 38 -11.06 -6.23 13.29
CA ALA A 38 -12.04 -7.30 13.46
C ALA A 38 -11.69 -8.58 12.69
N ARG A 39 -10.92 -8.50 11.59
CA ARG A 39 -10.39 -9.69 10.88
C ARG A 39 -9.28 -10.36 11.69
N LEU A 40 -8.35 -9.57 12.24
CA LEU A 40 -7.30 -10.09 13.12
C LEU A 40 -7.91 -10.78 14.35
N ALA A 41 -8.89 -10.14 15.01
CA ALA A 41 -9.59 -10.73 16.15
C ALA A 41 -10.34 -12.03 15.79
N SER A 42 -11.02 -12.05 14.64
CA SER A 42 -11.68 -13.27 14.16
C SER A 42 -10.69 -14.40 13.88
N LEU A 43 -9.53 -14.09 13.30
CA LEU A 43 -8.49 -15.08 13.04
C LEU A 43 -7.88 -15.59 14.34
N GLN A 44 -7.64 -14.69 15.31
CA GLN A 44 -7.10 -15.03 16.64
C GLN A 44 -7.98 -16.05 17.39
N ALA A 45 -9.29 -16.02 17.17
CA ALA A 45 -10.20 -17.02 17.73
C ALA A 45 -10.01 -18.43 17.16
N THR A 46 -9.33 -18.56 16.01
CA THR A 46 -9.11 -19.84 15.31
C THR A 46 -7.64 -20.27 15.29
N ILE A 47 -6.71 -19.31 15.31
CA ILE A 47 -5.27 -19.52 15.28
C ILE A 47 -4.67 -18.74 16.46
N SER A 48 -3.86 -19.41 17.28
CA SER A 48 -3.23 -18.76 18.43
C SER A 48 -2.11 -17.82 17.98
N PHE A 49 -2.38 -16.52 18.05
CA PHE A 49 -1.40 -15.44 17.98
C PHE A 49 -1.91 -14.23 18.77
N ASN A 50 -1.06 -13.26 19.04
CA ASN A 50 -1.44 -11.98 19.64
C ASN A 50 -1.04 -10.85 18.69
N PHE A 51 -1.85 -9.82 18.68
CA PHE A 51 -1.54 -8.58 17.98
C PHE A 51 -1.80 -7.39 18.90
N GLU A 52 -1.03 -6.33 18.70
CA GLU A 52 -1.26 -5.03 19.31
C GLU A 52 -1.64 -4.02 18.23
N GLN A 53 -2.53 -3.10 18.59
CA GLN A 53 -2.80 -1.88 17.82
C GLN A 53 -2.15 -0.74 18.59
N PRO A 54 -0.88 -0.40 18.31
CA PRO A 54 -0.23 0.70 19.00
C PRO A 54 -1.01 2.00 18.75
N GLY A 55 -0.87 2.98 19.65
CA GLY A 55 -1.67 4.21 19.59
C GLY A 55 -1.57 4.90 18.23
N ARG A 56 -2.63 5.61 17.82
CA ARG A 56 -2.91 6.14 16.47
C ARG A 56 -1.78 6.85 15.69
N ASN A 57 -0.72 7.30 16.36
CA ASN A 57 0.44 7.94 15.73
C ASN A 57 1.68 7.01 15.67
N THR A 58 1.47 5.70 15.80
CA THR A 58 2.54 4.71 15.90
C THR A 58 2.51 3.80 14.70
N TYR A 59 3.68 3.61 14.11
CA TYR A 59 3.87 2.77 12.94
C TYR A 59 4.44 1.40 13.32
N PRO A 60 4.04 0.30 12.66
CA PRO A 60 2.82 0.17 11.84
C PRO A 60 1.54 0.14 12.71
N ASP A 61 0.38 0.36 12.09
CA ASP A 61 -0.95 0.36 12.74
C ASP A 61 -1.27 -0.89 13.57
N PHE A 62 -0.80 -2.06 13.13
CA PHE A 62 -0.89 -3.32 13.87
C PHE A 62 0.44 -4.04 13.88
N ARG A 63 0.75 -4.73 14.98
CA ARG A 63 1.94 -5.58 15.11
C ARG A 63 1.55 -6.93 15.67
N ILE A 64 2.06 -7.99 15.05
CA ILE A 64 1.98 -9.34 15.60
C ILE A 64 3.10 -9.49 16.62
N ILE A 65 2.80 -10.07 17.79
CA ILE A 65 3.77 -10.17 18.88
C ILE A 65 4.71 -11.37 18.69
N GLN A 66 4.16 -12.53 18.31
CA GLN A 66 4.91 -13.78 18.18
C GLN A 66 5.67 -13.91 16.86
N ASN A 67 5.25 -13.16 15.84
CA ASN A 67 5.94 -13.08 14.55
C ASN A 67 6.28 -11.63 14.30
N PRO A 68 7.48 -11.30 13.82
CA PRO A 68 7.87 -9.93 13.49
C PRO A 68 7.18 -9.45 12.21
N GLU A 69 5.84 -9.38 12.23
CA GLU A 69 4.99 -8.88 11.16
C GLU A 69 4.20 -7.66 11.65
N GLY A 70 4.06 -6.66 10.80
CA GLY A 70 3.24 -5.50 11.05
C GLY A 70 2.40 -5.12 9.83
N TYR A 71 1.27 -4.48 10.07
CA TYR A 71 0.30 -4.13 9.05
C TYR A 71 -0.04 -2.65 9.15
N GLU A 72 0.22 -1.91 8.08
CA GLU A 72 -0.11 -0.50 7.93
C GLU A 72 -1.36 -0.37 7.05
N ILE A 73 -2.39 0.31 7.53
CA ILE A 73 -3.70 0.33 6.90
C ILE A 73 -3.91 1.63 6.11
N LYS A 74 -4.41 1.49 4.87
CA LYS A 74 -4.77 2.61 4.00
C LYS A 74 -6.15 2.38 3.39
N GLY A 75 -7.14 3.08 3.96
CA GLY A 75 -8.49 3.16 3.42
C GLY A 75 -8.59 4.26 2.35
N LEU A 76 -9.20 3.96 1.20
CA LEU A 76 -9.35 4.90 0.10
C LEU A 76 -10.80 4.95 -0.39
N GLU A 77 -11.35 6.15 -0.59
CA GLU A 77 -12.68 6.32 -1.17
C GLU A 77 -12.68 6.02 -2.68
N TYR A 78 -13.76 5.43 -3.17
CA TYR A 78 -13.98 5.08 -4.58
C TYR A 78 -15.38 5.49 -5.08
N PRO A 79 -15.51 6.18 -6.22
CA PRO A 79 -14.43 6.84 -6.96
C PRO A 79 -13.78 7.93 -6.08
N GLY A 80 -12.48 8.13 -6.25
CA GLY A 80 -11.68 9.00 -5.39
C GLY A 80 -10.19 8.70 -5.52
N ARG A 81 -9.45 8.90 -4.43
CA ARG A 81 -7.99 8.78 -4.43
C ARG A 81 -7.54 7.37 -4.86
N TYR A 82 -6.98 7.29 -6.06
CA TYR A 82 -6.62 6.05 -6.72
C TYR A 82 -5.11 5.87 -6.83
N LYS A 83 -4.41 6.90 -7.29
CA LYS A 83 -3.02 6.83 -7.71
C LYS A 83 -2.02 6.74 -6.57
N ASP A 84 -2.17 7.60 -5.58
CA ASP A 84 -1.22 7.79 -4.49
C ASP A 84 -1.95 7.93 -3.15
N TYR A 85 -1.19 7.92 -2.06
CA TYR A 85 -1.73 8.12 -0.72
C TYR A 85 -0.74 8.88 0.15
N ASP A 86 -1.28 9.58 1.15
CA ASP A 86 -0.47 10.28 2.14
C ASP A 86 0.04 9.27 3.20
N SER A 87 1.34 9.05 3.24
CA SER A 87 2.05 8.38 4.33
C SER A 87 2.55 9.44 5.31
N ASN A 88 1.92 9.52 6.47
CA ASN A 88 2.27 10.48 7.51
C ASN A 88 3.39 9.94 8.40
N SER A 89 4.33 10.78 8.78
CA SER A 89 5.41 10.49 9.75
C SER A 89 6.44 9.43 9.39
N GLN A 90 6.15 8.50 8.45
CA GLN A 90 7.08 7.49 7.96
C GLN A 90 6.95 7.29 6.45
N VAL A 91 8.10 7.11 5.80
CA VAL A 91 8.18 6.63 4.41
C VAL A 91 7.82 5.16 4.40
N PRO A 92 7.07 4.68 3.39
CA PRO A 92 6.83 3.26 3.23
C PRO A 92 8.11 2.46 3.19
N ARG A 93 8.08 1.26 3.75
CA ARG A 93 9.22 0.34 3.83
C ARG A 93 8.73 -1.05 4.19
N GLY A 94 9.35 -2.09 3.64
CA GLY A 94 9.02 -3.48 3.98
C GLY A 94 9.64 -3.96 5.30
N PHE A 95 10.53 -3.19 5.92
CA PHE A 95 11.16 -3.55 7.18
C PHE A 95 11.31 -2.35 8.12
N HIS A 96 10.90 -2.49 9.38
CA HIS A 96 10.96 -1.44 10.38
C HIS A 96 11.24 -2.02 11.76
N ASN A 97 12.34 -1.61 12.40
CA ASN A 97 12.69 -1.99 13.78
C ASN A 97 12.60 -3.50 14.07
N GLY A 98 13.08 -4.33 13.14
CA GLY A 98 13.04 -5.79 13.30
C GLY A 98 11.76 -6.46 12.80
N ILE A 99 10.79 -5.69 12.32
CA ILE A 99 9.46 -6.15 11.88
C ILE A 99 9.33 -6.01 10.37
N THR A 100 8.90 -7.07 9.70
CA THR A 100 8.43 -7.06 8.31
C THR A 100 7.09 -6.33 8.25
N VAL A 101 6.94 -5.36 7.35
CA VAL A 101 5.73 -4.56 7.24
C VAL A 101 4.99 -4.81 5.93
N PHE A 102 3.69 -5.09 6.05
CA PHE A 102 2.74 -5.17 4.97
C PHE A 102 1.84 -3.94 4.98
N TYR A 103 1.48 -3.48 3.78
CA TYR A 103 0.48 -2.44 3.58
C TYR A 103 -0.83 -3.07 3.14
N VAL A 104 -1.93 -2.63 3.73
CA VAL A 104 -3.28 -3.11 3.44
C VAL A 104 -4.07 -1.95 2.86
N PHE A 105 -4.31 -1.99 1.55
CA PHE A 105 -5.11 -1.01 0.83
C PHE A 105 -6.50 -1.56 0.59
N GLY A 106 -7.52 -0.87 1.08
CA GLY A 106 -8.92 -1.20 0.79
C GLY A 106 -9.65 0.00 0.20
N ARG A 107 -10.25 -0.17 -0.97
CA ARG A 107 -11.15 0.84 -1.55
C ARG A 107 -12.59 0.58 -1.14
N TYR A 108 -13.33 1.63 -0.83
CA TYR A 108 -14.75 1.55 -0.43
C TYR A 108 -15.54 2.72 -1.02
N PRO A 109 -16.87 2.59 -1.19
CA PRO A 109 -17.66 3.60 -1.88
C PRO A 109 -17.60 4.99 -1.21
N LYS A 110 -17.43 6.06 -2.02
CA LYS A 110 -17.60 7.46 -1.59
C LYS A 110 -19.07 7.69 -1.20
N ASN A 111 -19.32 8.55 -0.21
CA ASN A 111 -20.66 8.87 0.30
C ASN A 111 -21.47 7.66 0.80
N ALA A 112 -20.79 6.65 1.32
CA ALA A 112 -21.45 5.47 1.84
C ALA A 112 -22.23 5.75 3.14
N ASP A 113 -23.28 4.96 3.36
CA ASP A 113 -24.07 4.94 4.59
C ASP A 113 -23.24 4.50 5.81
N SER A 114 -23.89 4.21 6.94
CA SER A 114 -23.18 3.68 8.11
C SER A 114 -22.55 2.31 7.88
N GLN A 115 -22.97 1.57 6.85
CA GLN A 115 -22.40 0.27 6.49
C GLN A 115 -22.19 0.16 4.99
N TYR A 116 -21.05 -0.39 4.58
CA TYR A 116 -20.71 -0.51 3.16
C TYR A 116 -19.66 -1.58 2.90
N PRO A 117 -19.63 -2.14 1.67
CA PRO A 117 -18.67 -3.16 1.30
C PRO A 117 -17.28 -2.58 1.06
N ILE A 118 -16.28 -3.45 1.09
CA ILE A 118 -15.00 -3.20 0.42
C ILE A 118 -15.19 -3.48 -1.07
N HIS A 119 -14.76 -2.55 -1.92
CA HIS A 119 -14.80 -2.68 -3.37
C HIS A 119 -13.67 -3.57 -3.89
N ASP A 120 -12.44 -3.34 -3.42
CA ASP A 120 -11.28 -4.20 -3.65
C ASP A 120 -10.24 -4.05 -2.53
N LEU A 121 -9.33 -5.02 -2.46
CA LEU A 121 -8.33 -5.13 -1.41
C LEU A 121 -6.98 -5.55 -2.02
N VAL A 122 -5.93 -4.80 -1.71
CA VAL A 122 -4.55 -5.21 -2.01
C VAL A 122 -3.75 -5.24 -0.72
N ILE A 123 -3.14 -6.38 -0.42
CA ILE A 123 -2.12 -6.50 0.61
C ILE A 123 -0.77 -6.63 -0.09
N CYS A 124 0.19 -5.74 0.20
CA CYS A 124 1.52 -5.81 -0.40
C CYS A 124 2.62 -5.70 0.65
N HIS A 125 3.73 -6.40 0.43
CA HIS A 125 4.94 -6.18 1.20
C HIS A 125 5.44 -4.74 0.99
N GLY A 126 5.88 -4.06 2.05
CA GLY A 126 6.26 -2.64 1.97
C GLY A 126 7.41 -2.34 0.99
N ASP A 127 8.29 -3.30 0.71
CA ASP A 127 9.36 -3.13 -0.30
C ASP A 127 8.81 -2.95 -1.72
N PHE A 128 7.56 -3.36 -1.99
CA PHE A 128 6.90 -3.06 -3.26
C PHE A 128 6.70 -1.55 -3.45
N LEU A 129 6.38 -0.84 -2.37
CA LEU A 129 6.19 0.61 -2.37
C LEU A 129 7.51 1.36 -2.29
N ASN A 130 8.47 0.85 -1.51
CA ASN A 130 9.80 1.44 -1.36
C ASN A 130 10.80 0.43 -0.77
N ALA A 131 11.88 0.14 -1.51
CA ALA A 131 12.92 -0.79 -1.08
C ALA A 131 13.93 -0.19 -0.08
N ASP A 132 14.00 1.15 0.06
CA ASP A 132 14.99 1.80 0.93
C ASP A 132 14.64 1.59 2.39
N ARG A 133 15.61 1.02 3.12
CA ARG A 133 15.51 0.71 4.55
C ARG A 133 16.32 1.66 5.43
N SER A 134 17.12 2.54 4.82
CA SER A 134 18.15 3.34 5.50
C SER A 134 17.71 4.76 5.85
N TYR A 135 16.58 5.24 5.30
CA TYR A 135 16.16 6.62 5.48
C TYR A 135 15.76 6.98 6.93
N ILE A 136 16.46 7.98 7.48
CA ILE A 136 16.21 8.63 8.78
C ILE A 136 15.71 10.07 8.53
N HIS A 137 14.51 10.37 9.00
CA HIS A 137 13.76 11.61 8.68
C HIS A 137 14.40 12.92 9.15
N LYS A 138 14.26 13.98 8.32
CA LYS A 138 14.38 15.41 8.70
C LYS A 138 13.34 16.27 7.94
N ASN A 139 12.67 17.23 8.61
CA ASN A 139 11.50 17.99 8.10
C ASN A 139 11.78 18.91 6.89
N LYS A 140 11.64 18.48 5.62
CA LYS A 140 11.63 19.32 4.37
C LYS A 140 10.98 18.57 3.17
N SER A 141 10.62 19.24 2.05
CA SER A 141 9.76 18.74 0.94
C SER A 141 10.39 18.75 -0.50
N PHE A 142 10.41 17.63 -1.24
CA PHE A 142 10.82 17.55 -2.67
C PHE A 142 10.23 16.32 -3.41
N ARG A 143 10.21 16.34 -4.77
CA ARG A 143 9.79 15.21 -5.64
C ARG A 143 10.97 14.26 -5.94
N GLY A 144 10.72 13.00 -6.31
CA GLY A 144 11.76 12.06 -6.78
C GLY A 144 12.40 11.20 -5.69
N PHE A 145 11.68 11.00 -4.58
CA PHE A 145 12.17 10.35 -3.38
C PHE A 145 11.77 8.86 -3.33
N GLY A 146 12.42 8.07 -2.46
CA GLY A 146 12.27 6.60 -2.38
C GLY A 146 13.11 5.84 -3.41
N SER A 147 13.32 4.53 -3.20
CA SER A 147 14.15 3.69 -4.07
C SER A 147 13.71 3.67 -5.53
N TYR A 148 12.40 3.82 -5.77
CA TYR A 148 11.80 3.80 -7.09
C TYR A 148 11.56 5.21 -7.66
N GLY A 149 11.93 6.26 -6.92
CA GLY A 149 11.84 7.65 -7.36
C GLY A 149 10.42 8.22 -7.50
N ASP A 150 9.41 7.49 -7.07
CA ASP A 150 7.99 7.83 -7.24
C ASP A 150 7.30 8.33 -5.95
N ILE A 151 8.07 8.59 -4.88
CA ILE A 151 7.57 9.22 -3.66
C ILE A 151 7.80 10.73 -3.72
N LEU A 152 6.78 11.50 -3.37
CA LEU A 152 6.85 12.94 -3.19
C LEU A 152 6.89 13.27 -1.69
N ILE A 153 7.77 14.17 -1.25
CA ILE A 153 7.76 14.70 0.12
C ILE A 153 7.07 16.07 0.13
N ARG A 154 6.06 16.23 0.99
CA ARG A 154 5.36 17.49 1.31
C ARG A 154 5.83 18.02 2.69
N ASP A 155 5.69 19.33 2.91
CA ASP A 155 6.07 19.96 4.19
C ASP A 155 5.28 19.32 5.36
N ARG A 156 5.88 19.24 6.56
CA ARG A 156 5.34 18.59 7.78
C ARG A 156 5.16 17.06 7.76
N LYS A 157 6.18 16.29 7.36
CA LYS A 157 6.18 14.82 7.48
C LYS A 157 5.03 14.14 6.71
N MET A 158 4.75 14.62 5.51
CA MET A 158 3.76 14.02 4.62
C MET A 158 4.46 13.49 3.38
N TYR A 159 4.44 12.18 3.15
CA TYR A 159 4.93 11.56 1.93
C TYR A 159 3.74 11.19 1.06
N VAL A 160 3.80 11.44 -0.23
CA VAL A 160 2.82 10.93 -1.20
C VAL A 160 3.49 9.77 -1.92
N ALA A 161 3.08 8.56 -1.57
CA ALA A 161 3.59 7.33 -2.15
C ALA A 161 2.54 6.73 -3.10
N PRO A 162 2.94 6.01 -4.15
CA PRO A 162 1.98 5.39 -5.06
C PRO A 162 1.18 4.30 -4.33
N THR A 163 -0.06 4.09 -4.74
CA THR A 163 -0.84 2.91 -4.33
C THR A 163 -0.54 1.76 -5.30
N PRO A 164 -0.83 0.50 -4.92
CA PRO A 164 -0.82 -0.60 -5.87
C PRO A 164 -1.74 -0.40 -7.07
N PHE A 165 -2.85 0.33 -6.90
CA PHE A 165 -3.78 0.65 -8.00
C PHE A 165 -3.16 1.66 -8.98
N GLY A 166 -2.36 2.61 -8.49
CA GLY A 166 -1.57 3.52 -9.32
C GLY A 166 -0.47 2.80 -10.11
N LEU A 167 0.11 1.74 -9.53
CA LEU A 167 1.25 1.02 -10.11
C LEU A 167 0.87 -0.14 -11.03
N LEU A 168 -0.25 -0.81 -10.79
CA LEU A 168 -0.58 -2.09 -11.40
C LEU A 168 -1.89 -2.04 -12.17
N ASN A 169 -1.91 -2.74 -13.30
CA ASN A 169 -3.13 -3.12 -13.98
C ASN A 169 -3.66 -4.44 -13.40
N GLY A 170 -4.98 -4.61 -13.36
CA GLY A 170 -5.63 -5.88 -13.04
C GLY A 170 -5.80 -6.15 -11.55
N VAL A 171 -5.64 -5.14 -10.70
CA VAL A 171 -5.86 -5.26 -9.24
C VAL A 171 -7.23 -4.69 -8.82
N GLU A 172 -7.88 -3.93 -9.69
CA GLU A 172 -9.18 -3.31 -9.47
C GLU A 172 -10.32 -4.32 -9.43
N ALA A 173 -11.25 -4.14 -8.50
CA ALA A 173 -12.33 -5.08 -8.21
C ALA A 173 -11.84 -6.50 -7.88
N GLN A 174 -10.58 -6.64 -7.42
CA GLN A 174 -9.97 -7.91 -7.04
C GLN A 174 -9.47 -7.87 -5.59
N VAL A 175 -9.21 -9.07 -5.04
CA VAL A 175 -8.50 -9.21 -3.76
C VAL A 175 -7.14 -9.85 -4.05
N THR A 176 -6.06 -9.07 -3.91
CA THR A 176 -4.73 -9.45 -4.40
C THR A 176 -3.69 -9.36 -3.29
N LEU A 177 -2.82 -10.37 -3.19
CA LEU A 177 -1.63 -10.37 -2.33
C LEU A 177 -0.39 -10.18 -3.20
N ILE A 178 0.50 -9.25 -2.85
CA ILE A 178 1.74 -8.98 -3.58
C ILE A 178 2.93 -9.21 -2.64
N LEU A 179 3.82 -10.13 -3.03
CA LEU A 179 4.99 -10.51 -2.25
C LEU A 179 6.26 -10.45 -3.11
N PRO A 180 7.44 -10.23 -2.49
CA PRO A 180 8.71 -10.52 -3.15
C PRO A 180 8.76 -11.97 -3.64
N ALA A 181 9.43 -12.20 -4.77
CA ALA A 181 9.41 -13.49 -5.46
C ALA A 181 10.04 -14.65 -4.65
N ASP A 182 10.83 -14.35 -3.63
CA ASP A 182 11.51 -15.30 -2.73
C ASP A 182 10.70 -15.64 -1.47
N TYR A 183 9.52 -15.05 -1.29
CA TYR A 183 8.66 -15.38 -0.15
C TYR A 183 8.15 -16.83 -0.22
N GLN A 184 8.05 -17.43 0.96
CA GLN A 184 7.47 -18.76 1.11
C GLN A 184 5.97 -18.73 0.73
N LEU A 185 5.45 -19.82 0.16
CA LEU A 185 4.05 -19.92 -0.22
C LEU A 185 3.50 -21.29 0.14
N ASP A 186 2.18 -21.38 0.22
CA ASP A 186 1.47 -22.66 0.26
C ASP A 186 0.44 -22.74 -0.87
N ASN A 187 -0.15 -23.93 -1.04
CA ASN A 187 -1.04 -24.27 -2.14
C ASN A 187 -2.41 -23.55 -2.11
N ARG A 188 -2.67 -22.70 -1.12
CA ARG A 188 -3.91 -21.91 -1.02
C ARG A 188 -3.88 -20.66 -1.90
N LEU A 189 -2.74 -20.36 -2.53
CA LEU A 189 -2.55 -19.21 -3.39
C LEU A 189 -2.18 -19.65 -4.81
N VAL A 190 -2.65 -18.89 -5.80
CA VAL A 190 -2.33 -19.05 -7.23
C VAL A 190 -1.71 -17.76 -7.73
N PRO A 191 -0.56 -17.81 -8.44
CA PRO A 191 0.05 -16.63 -9.03
C PRO A 191 -0.81 -16.10 -10.18
N VAL A 192 -0.98 -14.79 -10.24
CA VAL A 192 -1.78 -14.08 -11.26
C VAL A 192 -0.99 -12.99 -11.97
N GLY A 193 0.30 -12.85 -11.70
CA GLY A 193 1.18 -11.87 -12.34
C GLY A 193 2.58 -11.89 -11.74
N GLN A 194 3.58 -11.55 -12.56
CA GLN A 194 4.98 -11.39 -12.14
C GLN A 194 5.51 -10.09 -12.74
N PHE A 195 6.17 -9.28 -11.92
CA PHE A 195 6.70 -7.99 -12.34
C PHE A 195 7.88 -7.58 -11.47
N SER A 196 8.65 -6.60 -11.94
CA SER A 196 9.83 -6.12 -11.24
C SER A 196 9.78 -4.62 -11.08
N ARG A 197 10.33 -4.13 -9.97
CA ARG A 197 10.60 -2.70 -9.73
C ARG A 197 12.11 -2.51 -9.74
N ILE A 198 12.58 -1.43 -10.36
CA ILE A 198 14.00 -1.16 -10.54
C ILE A 198 14.36 0.12 -9.80
N GLU A 199 15.45 0.10 -9.04
CA GLU A 199 15.92 1.29 -8.35
C GLU A 199 16.48 2.34 -9.32
N VAL A 200 16.09 3.60 -9.13
CA VAL A 200 16.46 4.71 -10.01
C VAL A 200 17.96 5.01 -9.95
N GLU A 201 18.52 5.49 -11.06
CA GLU A 201 19.95 5.84 -11.15
C GLU A 201 20.37 6.98 -10.22
N GLN A 202 19.47 7.96 -10.07
CA GLN A 202 19.70 9.14 -9.25
C GLN A 202 18.63 9.26 -8.18
N ALA A 203 19.06 9.34 -6.93
CA ALA A 203 18.18 9.58 -5.78
C ALA A 203 18.19 11.07 -5.44
N VAL A 204 17.02 11.62 -5.13
CA VAL A 204 16.93 13.00 -4.63
C VAL A 204 17.32 13.04 -3.15
N VAL A 205 18.30 13.87 -2.82
CA VAL A 205 18.83 14.02 -1.45
C VAL A 205 18.52 15.38 -0.83
N GLY A 206 18.08 16.33 -1.64
CA GLY A 206 17.80 17.68 -1.20
C GLY A 206 17.09 18.49 -2.26
N TYR A 207 16.83 19.75 -1.95
CA TYR A 207 16.32 20.74 -2.87
C TYR A 207 16.63 22.15 -2.36
N SER A 208 16.60 23.12 -3.26
CA SER A 208 16.50 24.54 -2.94
C SER A 208 15.15 25.08 -3.39
N PHE A 209 14.59 26.02 -2.63
CA PHE A 209 13.43 26.79 -3.03
C PHE A 209 13.86 28.23 -3.30
N ASP A 210 13.70 28.67 -4.53
CA ASP A 210 13.98 30.03 -4.93
C ASP A 210 12.71 30.88 -4.75
N MET A 211 12.74 31.80 -3.80
CA MET A 211 11.61 32.69 -3.51
C MET A 211 11.39 33.77 -4.58
N GLN A 212 12.40 34.08 -5.40
CA GLN A 212 12.28 35.08 -6.46
C GLN A 212 11.53 34.51 -7.66
N THR A 213 11.84 33.27 -8.01
CA THR A 213 11.21 32.56 -9.13
C THR A 213 10.04 31.68 -8.70
N ASN A 214 9.87 31.48 -7.39
CA ASN A 214 8.90 30.56 -6.80
C ASN A 214 9.08 29.11 -7.31
N THR A 215 10.34 28.68 -7.50
CA THR A 215 10.68 27.37 -8.07
C THR A 215 11.37 26.46 -7.06
N ILE A 216 11.09 25.15 -7.16
CA ILE A 216 11.80 24.10 -6.42
C ILE A 216 12.83 23.47 -7.36
N VAL A 217 14.09 23.44 -6.94
CA VAL A 217 15.19 22.79 -7.67
C VAL A 217 15.69 21.59 -6.86
N PRO A 218 15.43 20.34 -7.30
CA PRO A 218 15.91 19.15 -6.62
C PRO A 218 17.43 18.97 -6.78
N GLN A 219 18.05 18.35 -5.78
CA GLN A 219 19.46 17.96 -5.76
C GLN A 219 19.57 16.44 -5.79
N PHE A 220 20.34 15.92 -6.73
CA PHE A 220 20.48 14.50 -6.97
C PHE A 220 21.88 13.99 -6.60
N VAL A 221 21.94 12.73 -6.17
CA VAL A 221 23.19 11.95 -6.09
C VAL A 221 22.98 10.63 -6.82
N THR A 222 24.07 10.01 -7.26
CA THR A 222 24.02 8.62 -7.73
C THR A 222 23.49 7.72 -6.63
N ASN A 223 22.48 6.92 -6.95
CA ASN A 223 21.97 5.91 -6.04
C ASN A 223 22.96 4.74 -5.97
N PRO A 224 23.53 4.39 -4.79
CA PRO A 224 24.45 3.26 -4.68
C PRO A 224 23.86 1.92 -5.11
N SER A 225 22.53 1.77 -5.02
CA SER A 225 21.78 0.59 -5.43
C SER A 225 21.07 0.77 -6.79
N ALA A 226 21.47 1.75 -7.60
CA ALA A 226 20.96 1.96 -8.96
C ALA A 226 20.90 0.65 -9.76
N ASN A 227 19.81 0.46 -10.51
CA ASN A 227 19.55 -0.72 -11.34
C ASN A 227 19.38 -2.04 -10.56
N THR A 228 19.29 -2.00 -9.22
CA THR A 228 18.89 -3.18 -8.44
C THR A 228 17.45 -3.54 -8.81
N VAL A 229 17.25 -4.79 -9.19
CA VAL A 229 15.95 -5.33 -9.62
C VAL A 229 15.30 -6.07 -8.45
N HIS A 230 14.11 -5.63 -8.08
CA HIS A 230 13.27 -6.26 -7.05
C HIS A 230 12.11 -6.98 -7.74
N ASN A 231 12.06 -8.30 -7.61
CA ASN A 231 11.04 -9.14 -8.27
C ASN A 231 9.86 -9.39 -7.33
N PHE A 232 8.65 -9.25 -7.86
CA PHE A 232 7.40 -9.43 -7.14
C PHE A 232 6.45 -10.36 -7.90
N ILE A 233 5.59 -11.03 -7.14
CA ILE A 233 4.55 -11.90 -7.68
C ILE A 233 3.23 -11.52 -7.00
N ALA A 234 2.18 -11.38 -7.82
CA ALA A 234 0.82 -11.18 -7.36
C ALA A 234 0.09 -12.53 -7.25
N TYR A 235 -0.70 -12.70 -6.20
CA TYR A 235 -1.42 -13.93 -5.87
C TYR A 235 -2.89 -13.66 -5.59
N ARG A 236 -3.71 -14.66 -5.90
CA ARG A 236 -5.12 -14.74 -5.50
C ARG A 236 -5.42 -16.10 -4.85
N PRO A 237 -6.51 -16.21 -4.07
CA PRO A 237 -6.88 -17.48 -3.44
C PRO A 237 -7.16 -18.58 -4.45
N ALA A 238 -6.63 -19.78 -4.20
CA ALA A 238 -6.79 -20.95 -5.04
C ALA A 238 -8.25 -21.43 -5.14
N ILE A 239 -9.11 -21.07 -4.19
CA ILE A 239 -10.55 -21.36 -4.27
C ILE A 239 -11.21 -20.75 -5.52
N LEU A 240 -10.57 -19.77 -6.16
CA LEU A 240 -11.01 -19.11 -7.39
C LEU A 240 -10.56 -19.83 -8.68
N GLN A 241 -10.11 -21.09 -8.61
CA GLN A 241 -9.35 -21.83 -9.64
C GLN A 241 -9.89 -21.88 -11.09
N SER A 242 -11.10 -21.39 -11.39
CA SER A 242 -11.49 -21.15 -12.78
C SER A 242 -10.83 -19.86 -13.30
N ILE A 243 -10.25 -19.87 -14.50
CA ILE A 243 -9.53 -18.71 -15.08
C ILE A 243 -10.39 -17.43 -15.05
N ASN A 244 -11.70 -17.56 -15.30
CA ASN A 244 -12.63 -16.42 -15.25
C ASN A 244 -12.89 -15.90 -13.83
N ALA A 245 -12.78 -16.74 -12.80
CA ALA A 245 -12.92 -16.35 -11.40
C ALA A 245 -11.62 -15.82 -10.79
N LEU A 246 -10.45 -16.17 -11.37
CA LEU A 246 -9.20 -15.55 -10.99
C LEU A 246 -9.17 -14.08 -11.37
N GLY A 247 -9.87 -13.63 -12.40
CA GLY A 247 -9.82 -12.25 -12.86
C GLY A 247 -8.59 -11.92 -13.72
N PRO A 248 -8.33 -10.64 -14.04
CA PRO A 248 -7.31 -10.25 -15.00
C PRO A 248 -5.88 -10.51 -14.49
N THR A 249 -4.95 -10.74 -15.42
CA THR A 249 -3.51 -10.83 -15.10
C THR A 249 -2.99 -9.51 -14.55
N VAL A 250 -2.18 -9.57 -13.50
CA VAL A 250 -1.58 -8.40 -12.85
C VAL A 250 -0.25 -8.06 -13.49
N ASN A 251 -0.09 -6.82 -13.94
CA ASN A 251 1.13 -6.32 -14.56
C ASN A 251 1.45 -4.90 -14.09
N LEU A 252 2.73 -4.52 -14.10
CA LEU A 252 3.12 -3.13 -13.88
C LEU A 252 2.62 -2.25 -15.03
N LYS A 253 2.02 -1.10 -14.70
CA LYS A 253 1.69 -0.07 -15.68
C LYS A 253 2.98 0.47 -16.29
N SER A 254 2.96 0.76 -17.58
CA SER A 254 4.03 1.47 -18.25
C SER A 254 4.22 2.87 -17.67
N ASN A 255 5.40 3.46 -17.83
CA ASN A 255 5.67 4.83 -17.36
C ASN A 255 4.66 5.83 -17.95
N LEU A 256 4.27 5.65 -19.22
CA LEU A 256 3.26 6.49 -19.88
C LEU A 256 1.88 6.35 -19.23
N GLU A 257 1.46 5.13 -18.89
CA GLU A 257 0.20 4.91 -18.17
C GLU A 257 0.25 5.49 -16.75
N GLN A 258 1.38 5.38 -16.06
CA GLN A 258 1.57 5.98 -14.74
C GLN A 258 1.54 7.52 -14.82
N GLU A 259 2.17 8.12 -15.84
CA GLU A 259 2.13 9.56 -16.11
C GLU A 259 0.73 10.06 -16.47
N GLN A 260 -0.03 9.33 -17.28
CA GLN A 260 -1.42 9.66 -17.62
C GLN A 260 -2.33 9.60 -16.39
N VAL A 261 -2.17 8.58 -15.54
CA VAL A 261 -2.84 8.49 -14.25
C VAL A 261 -2.44 9.66 -13.34
N MET A 262 -1.20 10.17 -13.43
CA MET A 262 -0.78 11.37 -12.71
C MET A 262 -1.51 12.62 -13.16
N GLN A 263 -1.60 12.84 -14.47
CA GLN A 263 -2.21 14.04 -15.04
C GLN A 263 -3.72 14.08 -14.78
N GLN A 264 -4.41 12.94 -14.92
CA GLN A 264 -5.84 12.84 -14.68
C GLN A 264 -6.22 13.06 -13.20
N ALA A 265 -5.39 12.60 -12.26
CA ALA A 265 -5.61 12.83 -10.83
C ALA A 265 -5.40 14.30 -10.41
N GLU A 266 -4.49 15.03 -11.07
CA GLU A 266 -4.27 16.46 -10.80
C GLU A 266 -5.42 17.34 -11.33
N GLU A 267 -6.07 16.93 -12.43
CA GLU A 267 -7.27 17.59 -12.94
C GLU A 267 -8.48 17.41 -12.00
N ASP A 268 -8.68 16.20 -11.46
CA ASP A 268 -9.78 15.90 -10.53
C ASP A 268 -9.63 16.63 -9.18
N ASP A 269 -8.42 16.73 -8.62
CA ASP A 269 -8.14 17.47 -7.38
C ASP A 269 -8.26 19.01 -7.56
N SER A 270 -8.21 19.51 -8.80
CA SER A 270 -8.34 20.94 -9.11
C SER A 270 -9.78 21.43 -9.30
N GLN A 271 -10.74 20.50 -9.30
CA GLN A 271 -12.18 20.78 -9.45
C GLN A 271 -13.00 20.64 -8.14
N GLU A 272 -12.37 20.30 -7.01
CA GLU A 272 -12.96 20.38 -5.65
C GLU A 272 -12.53 21.67 -4.91
#